data_AF-A0A7V9VDZ5-F1
#
_entry.id   AF-A0A7V9VDZ5-F1
#
_cell.length_a   1.000
_cell.length_b   1.000
_cell.length_c   1.000
_cell.angle_alpha   90.00
_cell.angle_beta   90.00
_cell.angle_gamma   90.00
#
_symmetry.space_group_name_H-M   'P 1'
#
loop_
_entity.id
_entity.type
_entity.pdbx_description
1 polymer ?
#
loop_
_entity_poly.entity_id
_entity_poly.type
_entity_poly.pdbx_seq_one_letter_code
_entity_poly.pdbx_strand_id
1 'polypeptide(L)'
;TKAGPGTWVWGPRGTPHGFRVEGTEPARILLFATPAGFEQFVVELGEPAADWSSPPSGPPDMEKVMATSAKYHVDILGPLPD
;
A
#
# COMPACT_ATOMS: atom_id res chain seq x y z
N THR A 1 12.12 10.94 1.97
CA THR A 1 12.11 11.83 0.79
C THR A 1 10.72 12.37 0.58
N LYS A 2 10.56 13.67 0.26
CA LYS A 2 9.26 14.24 -0.13
C LYS A 2 9.07 14.15 -1.64
N ALA A 3 7.89 13.75 -2.10
CA ALA A 3 7.57 13.56 -3.52
C ALA A 3 6.29 14.33 -3.87
N GLY A 4 6.37 15.21 -4.86
CA GLY A 4 5.23 15.98 -5.39
C GLY A 4 4.68 15.39 -6.70
N PRO A 5 3.65 16.02 -7.30
CA PRO A 5 3.09 15.58 -8.58
C PRO A 5 4.16 15.38 -9.67
N GLY A 6 4.10 14.26 -10.39
CA GLY A 6 5.06 13.91 -11.44
C GLY A 6 6.37 13.31 -10.96
N THR A 7 6.60 13.21 -9.64
CA THR A 7 7.80 12.57 -9.09
C THR A 7 7.74 11.05 -9.25
N TRP A 8 8.84 10.44 -9.69
CA TRP A 8 9.03 8.98 -9.71
C TRP A 8 9.98 8.57 -8.59
N VAL A 9 9.59 7.57 -7.80
CA VAL A 9 10.42 6.97 -6.76
C VAL A 9 10.54 5.47 -7.04
N TRP A 10 11.76 4.95 -6.98
CA TRP A 10 12.05 3.54 -7.23
C TRP A 10 12.80 2.96 -6.03
N GLY A 11 12.32 1.81 -5.54
CA GLY A 11 12.98 1.03 -4.49
C GLY A 11 13.23 -0.40 -4.99
N PRO A 12 14.47 -0.91 -4.90
CA PRO A 12 14.75 -2.30 -5.27
C PRO A 12 14.15 -3.28 -4.24
N ARG A 13 13.92 -4.52 -4.68
CA ARG A 13 13.45 -5.61 -3.80
C ARG A 13 14.34 -5.73 -2.56
N GLY A 14 13.71 -5.91 -1.39
CA GLY A 14 14.39 -6.05 -0.11
C GLY A 14 14.78 -4.72 0.55
N THR A 15 14.47 -3.57 -0.06
CA THR A 15 14.60 -2.26 0.59
C THR A 15 13.33 -1.96 1.40
N PRO A 16 13.41 -1.80 2.73
CA PRO A 16 12.28 -1.31 3.53
C PRO A 16 11.75 0.02 2.99
N HIS A 17 10.46 0.10 2.70
CA HIS A 17 9.85 1.34 2.21
C HIS A 17 8.35 1.41 2.54
N GLY A 18 7.84 2.64 2.51
CA GLY A 18 6.42 2.98 2.56
C GLY A 18 6.26 4.49 2.37
N PHE A 19 5.02 4.97 2.31
CA PHE A 19 4.72 6.38 2.10
C PHE A 19 3.57 6.84 2.99
N ARG A 20 3.60 8.13 3.35
CA ARG A 20 2.55 8.84 4.09
C ARG A 20 2.12 10.04 3.25
N VAL A 21 0.81 10.27 3.12
CA VAL A 21 0.29 11.49 2.50
C VAL A 21 0.40 12.62 3.53
N GLU A 22 1.36 13.54 3.32
CA GLU A 22 1.57 14.71 4.18
C GLU A 22 0.75 15.95 3.74
N GLY A 23 0.04 15.87 2.62
CA GLY A 23 -0.80 16.95 2.10
C GLY A 23 -2.18 17.03 2.75
N THR A 24 -2.87 18.15 2.57
CA THR A 24 -4.25 18.35 3.05
C THR A 24 -5.32 17.74 2.13
N GLU A 25 -4.94 17.35 0.92
CA GLU A 25 -5.81 16.76 -0.09
C GLU A 25 -5.41 15.31 -0.40
N PRO A 26 -6.34 14.45 -0.85
CA PRO A 26 -6.02 13.09 -1.28
C PRO A 26 -4.95 13.05 -2.38
N ALA A 27 -3.97 12.15 -2.23
CA ALA A 27 -2.96 11.90 -3.26
C ALA A 27 -3.44 10.85 -4.28
N ARG A 28 -3.03 11.00 -5.54
CA ARG A 28 -3.18 9.97 -6.58
C ARG A 28 -1.82 9.37 -6.88
N ILE A 29 -1.68 8.06 -6.67
CA ILE A 29 -0.42 7.33 -6.82
C ILE A 29 -0.61 6.22 -7.85
N LEU A 30 0.34 6.11 -8.78
CA LEU A 30 0.46 4.96 -9.66
C LEU A 30 1.60 4.08 -9.14
N LEU A 31 1.29 2.84 -8.77
CA LEU A 31 2.25 1.88 -8.21
C LEU A 31 2.58 0.80 -9.24
N PHE A 32 3.87 0.50 -9.38
CA PHE A 32 4.38 -0.59 -10.20
C PHE A 32 5.13 -1.59 -9.32
N ALA A 33 4.82 -2.88 -9.45
CA ALA A 33 5.53 -3.97 -8.81
C ALA A 33 6.10 -4.90 -9.89
N THR A 34 7.39 -5.25 -9.77
CA THR A 34 8.06 -6.17 -10.70
C THR A 34 8.89 -7.20 -9.95
N PRO A 35 8.83 -8.50 -10.32
CA PRO A 35 7.87 -9.10 -11.26
C PRO A 35 6.41 -8.95 -10.80
N ALA A 36 5.45 -9.25 -11.68
CA ALA A 36 4.02 -9.18 -11.35
C ALA A 36 3.65 -10.12 -10.18
N GLY A 37 2.49 -9.89 -9.56
CA GLY A 37 1.93 -10.72 -8.49
C GLY A 37 1.46 -9.91 -7.28
N PHE A 38 1.95 -8.68 -7.08
CA PHE A 38 1.53 -7.83 -5.96
C PHE A 38 0.05 -7.42 -6.06
N GLU A 39 -0.48 -7.30 -7.27
CA GLU A 39 -1.89 -7.04 -7.51
C GLU A 39 -2.80 -8.13 -6.91
N GLN A 40 -2.34 -9.39 -6.84
CA GLN A 40 -3.10 -10.48 -6.24
C GLN A 40 -3.19 -10.34 -4.72
N PHE A 41 -2.11 -9.86 -4.07
CA PHE A 41 -2.14 -9.47 -2.66
C PHE A 41 -3.22 -8.41 -2.40
N VAL A 42 -3.30 -7.38 -3.24
CA VAL A 42 -4.29 -6.30 -3.09
C VAL A 42 -5.72 -6.82 -3.27
N VAL A 43 -5.97 -7.67 -4.27
CA VAL A 43 -7.29 -8.26 -4.53
C VAL A 43 -7.74 -9.17 -3.39
N GLU A 44 -6.84 -9.97 -2.82
CA GLU A 44 -7.17 -10.89 -1.73
C GLU A 44 -7.33 -10.17 -0.38
N LEU A 45 -6.48 -9.17 -0.10
CA LEU A 45 -6.57 -8.39 1.12
C LEU A 45 -7.81 -7.50 1.12
N GLY A 46 -8.11 -6.86 0.00
CA GLY A 46 -9.23 -5.95 -0.15
C GLY A 46 -10.56 -6.63 -0.46
N GLU A 47 -11.54 -5.79 -0.75
CA GLU A 47 -12.81 -6.14 -1.37
C GLU A 47 -13.10 -5.10 -2.46
N PRO A 48 -13.80 -5.46 -3.55
CA PRO A 48 -14.16 -4.49 -4.58
C PRO A 48 -14.96 -3.32 -3.99
N ALA A 49 -14.50 -2.09 -4.25
CA ALA A 49 -15.22 -0.90 -3.83
C ALA A 49 -16.54 -0.79 -4.61
N ALA A 50 -17.68 -0.77 -3.89
CA ALA A 50 -18.98 -0.50 -4.51
C ALA A 50 -19.11 0.97 -4.94
N ASP A 51 -18.46 1.89 -4.19
CA ASP A 51 -18.36 3.31 -4.49
C ASP A 51 -16.98 3.83 -4.07
N TRP A 52 -16.25 4.41 -5.02
CA TRP A 52 -14.92 4.98 -4.79
C TRP A 52 -14.94 6.24 -3.91
N SER A 53 -16.09 6.89 -3.76
CA SER A 53 -16.25 8.07 -2.92
C SER A 53 -16.51 7.75 -1.43
N SER A 54 -16.74 6.47 -1.11
CA SER A 54 -17.07 6.02 0.26
C SER A 54 -16.22 4.81 0.65
N PRO A 55 -14.94 5.01 1.02
CA PRO A 55 -14.10 3.92 1.48
C PRO A 55 -14.61 3.34 2.82
N PRO A 56 -14.34 2.06 3.11
CA PRO A 56 -14.66 1.45 4.40
C PRO A 56 -14.09 2.25 5.58
N SER A 57 -14.90 2.43 6.62
CA SER A 57 -14.47 3.10 7.86
C SER A 57 -13.97 2.10 8.89
N GLY A 58 -12.92 2.47 9.64
CA GLY A 58 -12.41 1.70 10.77
C GLY A 58 -11.02 1.10 10.53
N PRO A 59 -10.42 0.47 11.55
CA PRO A 59 -9.15 -0.22 11.39
C PRO A 59 -9.31 -1.45 10.48
N PRO A 60 -8.26 -1.82 9.71
CA PRO A 60 -8.30 -3.05 8.93
C PRO A 60 -8.35 -4.29 9.85
N ASP A 61 -8.86 -5.39 9.32
CA ASP A 61 -8.71 -6.71 9.94
C ASP A 61 -7.23 -7.11 9.92
N MET A 62 -6.56 -6.92 11.05
CA MET A 62 -5.14 -7.20 11.18
C MET A 62 -4.80 -8.68 11.05
N GLU A 63 -5.72 -9.60 11.38
CA GLU A 63 -5.49 -11.04 11.19
C GLU A 63 -5.43 -11.36 9.70
N LYS A 64 -6.40 -10.85 8.92
CA LYS A 64 -6.39 -10.97 7.45
C LYS A 64 -5.16 -10.31 6.83
N VAL A 65 -4.78 -9.12 7.29
CA VAL A 65 -3.56 -8.42 6.83
C VAL A 65 -2.34 -9.30 7.03
N MET A 66 -2.10 -9.80 8.23
CA MET A 66 -0.89 -10.59 8.53
C MET A 66 -0.87 -11.92 7.78
N ALA A 67 -2.00 -12.62 7.68
CA ALA A 67 -2.09 -13.89 6.94
C ALA A 67 -1.83 -13.69 5.44
N THR A 68 -2.43 -12.67 4.84
CA THR A 68 -2.25 -12.37 3.41
C THR A 68 -0.82 -11.90 3.13
N SER A 69 -0.26 -11.04 3.99
CA SER A 69 1.13 -10.60 3.90
C SER A 69 2.12 -11.77 3.92
N ALA A 70 1.93 -12.74 4.82
CA ALA A 70 2.77 -13.93 4.87
C ALA A 70 2.69 -14.77 3.58
N LYS A 71 1.48 -14.95 3.03
CA LYS A 71 1.24 -15.70 1.79
C LYS A 71 1.95 -15.07 0.58
N TYR A 72 1.96 -13.73 0.49
CA TYR A 72 2.54 -12.99 -0.63
C TYR A 72 3.94 -12.45 -0.38
N HIS A 73 4.61 -12.88 0.70
CA HIS A 73 5.98 -12.47 1.05
C HIS A 73 6.14 -10.96 1.24
N VAL A 74 5.18 -10.33 1.91
CA VAL A 74 5.21 -8.90 2.29
C VAL A 74 5.53 -8.79 3.78
N ASP A 75 6.73 -8.31 4.11
CA ASP A 75 7.12 -8.08 5.50
C ASP A 75 6.57 -6.73 6.00
N ILE A 76 5.71 -6.77 7.03
CA ILE A 76 5.20 -5.57 7.70
C ILE A 76 6.16 -5.20 8.84
N LEU A 77 6.85 -4.07 8.69
CA LEU A 77 7.90 -3.63 9.61
C LEU A 77 7.41 -2.68 10.71
N GLY A 78 6.09 -2.41 10.77
CA GLY A 78 5.50 -1.45 11.71
C GLY A 78 5.31 -0.06 11.10
N PRO A 79 5.13 0.98 11.93
CA PRO A 79 4.85 2.34 11.47
C PRO A 79 6.05 2.96 10.75
N LEU A 80 5.78 3.87 9.83
CA LEU A 80 6.83 4.69 9.21
C LEU A 80 7.55 5.53 10.29
N PRO A 81 8.89 5.66 10.20
CA PRO A 81 9.65 6.62 11.00
C PRO A 81 9.12 8.05 10.82
N ASP A 82 9.38 8.90 11.81
CA ASP A 82 9.10 10.34 11.75
C ASP A 82 10.13 11.10 10.89
#